data_AF-A0A3M9YZJ5-F1
#
_entry.id   AF-A0A3M9YZJ5-F1
#
_cell.length_a   1.000
_cell.length_b   1.000
_cell.length_c   1.000
_cell.angle_alpha   90.00
_cell.angle_beta   90.00
_cell.angle_gamma   90.00
#
_symmetry.space_group_name_H-M   'P 1'
#
loop_
_entity.id
_entity.type
_entity.pdbx_description
1 polymer ?
#
loop_
_entity_poly.entity_id
_entity_poly.type
_entity_poly.pdbx_seq_one_letter_code
_entity_poly.pdbx_strand_id
1 'polypeptide(L)'
;MTERLDRIEAAIEANTANIDRNTANIDRNAAEISRLQASFAEERAAIAELRATVNSLVQVVEIHQPNFEVSQRNVEAIMTEIRGLRTESQRLLEHLFGRGENS
;
A
#
# COMPACT_ATOMS: atom_id res chain seq x y z
N MET A 1 -31.30 -38.56 -57.43
CA MET A 1 -30.49 -37.33 -57.52
C MET A 1 -31.07 -36.23 -56.64
N THR A 2 -32.38 -35.99 -56.69
CA THR A 2 -33.14 -35.01 -55.88
C THR A 2 -32.86 -35.10 -54.37
N GLU A 3 -33.05 -36.26 -53.73
CA GLU A 3 -32.82 -36.41 -52.27
C GLU A 3 -31.40 -36.10 -51.80
N ARG A 4 -30.40 -36.26 -52.68
CA ARG A 4 -29.02 -35.91 -52.36
C ARG A 4 -28.81 -34.39 -52.43
N LEU A 5 -29.47 -33.72 -53.37
CA LEU A 5 -29.47 -32.26 -53.48
C LEU A 5 -30.19 -31.63 -52.29
N ASP A 6 -31.38 -32.13 -51.93
CA ASP A 6 -32.15 -31.61 -50.79
C ASP A 6 -31.37 -31.72 -49.47
N ARG A 7 -30.67 -32.84 -49.26
CA ARG A 7 -29.78 -33.01 -48.09
C ARG A 7 -28.59 -32.07 -48.09
N ILE A 8 -28.04 -31.75 -49.26
CA ILE A 8 -26.93 -30.80 -49.38
C ILE A 8 -27.44 -29.38 -49.08
N GLU A 9 -28.60 -29.01 -49.60
CA GLU A 9 -29.23 -27.71 -49.35
C GLU A 9 -29.49 -27.50 -47.86
N ALA A 10 -30.13 -28.48 -47.19
CA ALA A 10 -30.34 -28.42 -45.75
C ALA A 10 -29.03 -28.33 -44.93
N ALA A 11 -27.98 -29.04 -45.36
CA ALA A 11 -26.67 -28.96 -44.71
C ALA A 11 -26.00 -27.59 -44.89
N ILE A 12 -26.16 -26.97 -46.08
CA ILE A 12 -25.65 -25.63 -46.35
C ILE A 12 -26.38 -24.60 -45.48
N GLU A 13 -27.71 -24.66 -45.40
CA GLU A 13 -28.50 -23.78 -44.55
C GLU A 13 -28.09 -23.90 -43.06
N ALA A 14 -27.92 -25.12 -42.58
CA ALA A 14 -27.45 -25.37 -41.21
C ALA A 14 -26.05 -24.79 -40.97
N ASN A 15 -25.15 -24.94 -41.94
CA ASN A 15 -23.80 -24.39 -41.86
C ASN A 15 -23.80 -22.86 -41.90
N THR A 16 -24.61 -22.24 -42.75
CA THR A 16 -24.78 -20.77 -42.77
C THR A 16 -25.26 -20.28 -41.40
N ALA A 17 -26.29 -20.90 -40.83
CA ALA A 17 -26.78 -20.53 -39.50
C ALA A 17 -25.72 -20.72 -38.40
N ASN A 18 -24.87 -21.75 -38.51
CA ASN A 18 -23.75 -21.95 -37.59
C ASN A 18 -22.67 -20.87 -37.75
N ILE A 19 -22.36 -20.47 -38.97
CA ILE A 19 -21.41 -19.39 -39.27
C ILE A 19 -21.93 -18.08 -38.67
N ASP A 20 -23.21 -17.75 -38.87
CA ASP A 20 -23.82 -16.53 -38.33
C ASP A 20 -23.73 -16.49 -36.79
N ARG A 21 -24.02 -17.61 -36.12
CA ARG A 21 -23.85 -17.71 -34.66
C ARG A 21 -22.40 -17.54 -34.23
N ASN A 22 -21.46 -18.14 -34.96
CA ASN A 22 -20.05 -18.02 -34.64
C ASN A 22 -19.54 -16.60 -34.84
N THR A 23 -19.96 -15.90 -35.90
CA THR A 23 -19.68 -14.48 -36.13
C THR A 23 -20.18 -13.65 -34.94
N ALA A 24 -21.44 -13.83 -34.53
CA ALA A 24 -21.99 -13.11 -33.38
C ALA A 24 -21.26 -13.42 -32.05
N ASN A 25 -20.76 -14.65 -31.88
CA ASN A 25 -19.95 -15.02 -30.73
C ASN A 25 -18.57 -14.34 -30.76
N ILE A 26 -17.93 -14.27 -31.93
CA ILE A 26 -16.65 -13.58 -32.13
C ILE A 26 -16.80 -12.10 -31.81
N ASP A 27 -17.86 -11.44 -32.29
CA ASP A 27 -18.12 -10.03 -32.00
C ASP A 27 -18.31 -9.77 -30.51
N ARG A 28 -19.04 -10.66 -29.81
CA ARG A 28 -19.21 -10.58 -28.35
C ARG A 28 -17.88 -10.76 -27.61
N ASN A 29 -17.09 -11.76 -27.99
CA ASN A 29 -15.78 -11.99 -27.39
C ASN A 29 -14.82 -10.83 -27.64
N ALA A 30 -14.86 -10.22 -28.83
CA ALA A 30 -14.05 -9.04 -29.14
C ALA A 30 -14.41 -7.86 -28.23
N ALA A 31 -15.71 -7.60 -28.03
CA ALA A 31 -16.17 -6.56 -27.12
C ALA A 31 -15.78 -6.83 -25.66
N GLU A 32 -15.84 -8.08 -25.21
CA GLU A 32 -15.40 -8.47 -23.86
C GLU A 32 -13.89 -8.28 -23.67
N ILE A 33 -13.08 -8.68 -24.67
CA ILE A 33 -11.63 -8.47 -24.66
C ILE A 33 -11.31 -6.97 -24.53
N SER A 34 -11.97 -6.11 -25.30
CA SER A 34 -11.76 -4.66 -25.21
C SER A 34 -12.12 -4.10 -23.82
N ARG A 35 -13.18 -4.60 -23.19
CA ARG A 35 -13.55 -4.21 -21.81
C ARG A 35 -12.50 -4.66 -20.80
N LEU A 36 -12.02 -5.90 -20.90
CA LEU A 36 -10.97 -6.42 -20.03
C LEU A 36 -9.66 -5.65 -20.19
N GLN A 37 -9.30 -5.26 -21.42
CA GLN A 37 -8.13 -4.43 -21.68
C GLN A 37 -8.24 -3.05 -21.01
N ALA A 38 -9.42 -2.42 -21.05
CA ALA A 38 -9.67 -1.15 -20.37
C ALA A 38 -9.55 -1.30 -18.84
N SER A 39 -10.21 -2.31 -18.26
CA SER A 39 -10.13 -2.61 -16.83
C SER A 39 -8.69 -2.85 -16.37
N PHE A 40 -7.91 -3.60 -17.15
CA PHE A 40 -6.51 -3.85 -16.83
C PHE A 40 -5.65 -2.59 -16.88
N ALA A 41 -5.94 -1.66 -17.81
CA ALA A 41 -5.26 -0.38 -17.86
C ALA A 41 -5.58 0.50 -16.63
N GLU A 42 -6.83 0.51 -16.19
CA GLU A 42 -7.27 1.20 -14.97
C GLU A 42 -6.60 0.62 -13.71
N GLU A 43 -6.61 -0.70 -13.55
CA GLU A 43 -5.94 -1.38 -12.45
C GLU A 43 -4.43 -1.08 -12.42
N ARG A 44 -3.78 -1.06 -13.59
CA ARG A 44 -2.36 -0.72 -13.69
C ARG A 44 -2.08 0.71 -13.24
N ALA A 45 -2.96 1.65 -13.56
CA ALA A 45 -2.86 3.04 -13.10
C ALA A 45 -3.01 3.13 -11.57
N ALA A 46 -4.03 2.47 -11.01
CA ALA A 46 -4.25 2.42 -9.56
C ALA A 46 -3.06 1.82 -8.80
N ILE A 47 -2.44 0.75 -9.33
CA ILE A 47 -1.23 0.16 -8.75
C ILE A 47 -0.05 1.13 -8.79
N ALA A 48 0.08 1.93 -9.85
CA ALA A 48 1.15 2.94 -9.95
C ALA A 48 0.97 4.04 -8.89
N GLU A 49 -0.26 4.51 -8.67
CA GLU A 49 -0.59 5.49 -7.63
C GLU A 49 -0.36 4.94 -6.22
N LEU A 50 -0.75 3.69 -5.98
CA LEU A 50 -0.49 3.02 -4.70
C LEU A 50 1.01 2.90 -4.43
N ARG A 51 1.81 2.53 -5.44
CA ARG A 51 3.28 2.49 -5.32
C ARG A 51 3.87 3.86 -4.98
N ALA A 52 3.39 4.93 -5.62
CA ALA A 52 3.83 6.28 -5.30
C ALA A 52 3.50 6.65 -3.84
N THR A 53 2.29 6.34 -3.39
CA THR A 53 1.85 6.59 -2.01
C THR A 53 2.68 5.82 -0.99
N VAL A 54 2.95 4.54 -1.25
CA VAL A 54 3.81 3.71 -0.39
C VAL A 54 5.23 4.27 -0.31
N ASN A 55 5.80 4.70 -1.43
CA ASN A 55 7.14 5.32 -1.44
C ASN A 55 7.17 6.60 -0.59
N SER A 56 6.14 7.46 -0.70
CA SER A 56 6.03 8.65 0.16
C SER A 56 5.93 8.29 1.64
N LEU A 57 5.18 7.24 1.99
CA LEU A 57 5.06 6.80 3.39
C LEU A 57 6.40 6.27 3.93
N VAL A 58 7.14 5.50 3.12
CA VAL A 58 8.49 5.03 3.48
C VAL A 58 9.41 6.22 3.77
N GLN A 59 9.42 7.24 2.92
CA GLN A 59 10.21 8.47 3.16
C GLN A 59 9.81 9.17 4.46
N VAL A 60 8.51 9.25 4.76
CA VAL A 60 8.03 9.84 6.02
C VAL A 60 8.58 9.06 7.22
N VAL A 61 8.54 7.73 7.18
CA VAL A 61 9.07 6.86 8.24
C VAL A 61 10.59 7.02 8.39
N GLU A 62 11.32 7.04 7.28
CA GLU A 62 12.78 7.23 7.26
C GLU A 62 13.21 8.54 7.92
N ILE A 63 12.40 9.60 7.83
CA ILE A 63 12.65 10.88 8.49
C ILE A 63 12.25 10.85 9.97
N HIS A 64 11.10 10.24 10.30
CA HIS A 64 10.58 10.27 11.66
C HIS A 64 11.38 9.37 12.62
N GLN A 65 11.92 8.25 12.13
CA GLN A 65 12.69 7.32 12.96
C GLN A 65 13.92 7.97 13.63
N PRO A 66 14.84 8.64 12.91
CA PRO A 66 15.97 9.33 13.54
C PRO A 66 15.52 10.50 14.43
N ASN A 67 14.46 11.22 14.08
CA ASN A 67 13.91 12.29 14.93
C ASN A 67 13.42 11.74 16.28
N PHE A 68 12.80 10.57 16.27
CA PHE A 68 12.36 9.88 17.48
C PHE A 68 13.56 9.43 18.33
N GLU A 69 14.60 8.88 17.72
CA GLU A 69 15.84 8.52 18.43
C GLU A 69 16.51 9.74 19.08
N VAL A 70 16.59 10.86 18.37
CA VAL A 70 17.14 12.12 18.91
C VAL A 70 16.30 12.59 20.10
N SER A 71 14.97 12.53 19.98
CA SER A 71 14.07 12.90 21.07
C SER A 71 14.26 12.00 22.30
N GLN A 72 14.45 10.69 22.12
CA GLN A 72 14.76 9.78 23.23
C GLN A 72 16.08 10.16 23.92
N ARG A 73 17.16 10.38 23.16
CA ARG A 73 18.45 10.80 23.72
C ARG A 73 18.34 12.12 24.49
N ASN A 74 17.59 13.08 23.97
CA ASN A 74 17.35 14.36 24.64
C ASN A 74 16.63 14.16 25.98
N VAL A 75 15.62 13.29 26.02
CA VAL A 75 14.91 12.96 27.27
C VAL A 75 15.84 12.29 28.29
N GLU A 76 16.69 11.36 27.85
CA GLU A 76 17.69 10.70 28.71
C GLU A 76 18.70 11.70 29.30
N ALA A 77 19.17 12.64 28.47
CA ALA A 77 20.07 13.71 28.90
C ALA A 77 19.42 14.59 29.97
N ILE A 78 18.19 15.06 29.72
CA ILE A 78 17.41 15.87 30.69
C ILE A 78 17.23 15.11 32.00
N MET A 79 16.90 13.82 31.95
CA MET A 79 16.74 12.99 33.16
C MET A 79 18.05 12.86 33.95
N THR A 80 19.19 12.80 33.26
CA THR A 80 20.50 12.76 33.89
C THR A 80 20.83 14.09 34.57
N GLU A 81 20.58 15.22 33.91
CA GLU A 81 20.75 16.56 34.48
C GLU A 81 19.86 16.77 35.71
N ILE A 82 18.58 16.38 35.65
CA ILE A 82 17.66 16.48 36.80
C ILE A 82 18.19 15.70 38.00
N ARG A 83 18.72 14.48 37.79
CA ARG A 83 19.34 13.70 38.87
C ARG A 83 20.55 14.41 39.44
N GLY A 84 21.42 14.96 38.58
CA GLY A 84 22.59 15.74 39.00
C GLY A 84 22.21 16.93 39.87
N LEU A 85 21.24 17.73 39.42
CA LEU A 85 20.72 18.89 40.17
C LEU A 85 20.11 18.48 41.51
N ARG A 86 19.38 17.35 41.58
CA ARG A 86 18.83 16.83 42.84
C ARG A 86 19.92 16.43 43.82
N THR A 87 20.93 15.70 43.37
CA THR A 87 22.08 15.30 44.21
C THR A 87 22.82 16.51 44.74
N GLU A 88 23.10 17.51 43.88
CA GLU A 88 23.80 18.72 44.30
C GLU A 88 22.95 19.57 45.25
N SER A 89 21.64 19.70 45.00
CA SER A 89 20.72 20.38 45.92
C SER A 89 20.72 19.73 47.31
N GLN A 90 20.70 18.40 47.37
CA GLN A 90 20.77 17.66 48.63
C GLN A 90 22.11 17.91 49.36
N ARG A 91 23.24 17.83 48.64
CA ARG A 91 24.57 18.09 49.19
C ARG A 91 24.69 19.51 49.78
N LEU A 92 24.14 20.51 49.09
CA LEU A 92 24.11 21.89 49.56
C LEU A 92 23.23 22.06 50.80
N LEU A 93 22.05 21.43 50.83
CA LEU A 93 21.18 21.46 52.01
C LEU A 93 21.84 20.81 53.23
N GLU A 94 22.47 19.65 53.07
CA GLU A 94 23.23 18.98 54.13
C GLU A 94 24.38 19.86 54.64
N HIS A 95 25.10 20.55 53.75
CA HIS A 95 26.18 21.45 54.15
C HIS A 95 25.68 22.69 54.92
N LEU A 96 24.57 23.28 54.49
CA LEU A 96 24.03 24.52 55.07
C LEU A 96 23.32 24.27 56.41
N PHE A 97 22.61 23.16 56.55
CA PHE A 97 21.74 22.91 57.70
C PHE A 97 22.19 21.73 58.59
N GLY A 98 23.05 20.83 58.10
CA GLY A 98 23.52 19.65 58.85
C GLY A 98 24.67 19.93 59.82
N ARG A 99 25.23 21.14 59.86
CA ARG A 99 26.37 21.49 60.74
C ARG A 99 25.95 21.77 62.20
N GLY A 100 24.66 21.70 62.53
CA GLY A 100 24.11 22.07 63.85
C GLY A 100 23.90 20.93 64.85
N GLU A 101 24.08 19.65 64.47
CA GLU A 101 23.79 18.51 65.37
C GLU A 101 25.04 17.91 66.07
N ASN A 102 26.23 18.44 65.82
CA ASN A 102 27.49 17.98 66.44
C ASN A 102 28.15 19.06 67.31
N SER A 103 27.47 19.57 68.34
CA SER A 103 28.06 20.40 69.40
C SER A 103 27.53 20.03 70.77
#